data_AF-A0A3A8YDD3-F1
#
_entry.id   AF-A0A3A8YDD3-F1
#
_cell.length_a   1.000
_cell.length_b   1.000
_cell.length_c   1.000
_cell.angle_alpha   90.00
_cell.angle_beta   90.00
_cell.angle_gamma   90.00
#
_symmetry.space_group_name_H-M   'P 1'
#
loop_
_entity.id
_entity.type
_entity.pdbx_description
1 polymer ?
#
loop_
_entity_poly.entity_id
_entity_poly.type
_entity_poly.pdbx_seq_one_letter_code
_entity_poly.pdbx_strand_id
1 'polypeptide(L)'
;MDNKIEVIGIDHGWSGMKTVHEVFTSGCKEISTEPAFTENLLEFGGKYYKIGSRRLEVKDTKVTDENYYMLTLAAVAKELKIRGKKTAHVLLAVGLPLTRFGDEKKDFVSYLSKKKEVSFTFEKEKYHIFIENVCVYPQCYAAVIDRIDKFPEKQLVVDIGS
;
A
#
# COMPACT_ATOMS: atom_id res chain seq x y z
N MET A 1 8.21 -1.48 26.12
CA MET A 1 8.27 -1.66 24.65
C MET A 1 7.89 -0.32 24.06
N ASP A 2 8.69 0.20 23.13
CA ASP A 2 8.39 1.47 22.47
C ASP A 2 7.07 1.32 21.70
N ASN A 3 5.99 1.92 22.21
CA ASN A 3 4.66 1.93 21.62
C ASN A 3 4.57 2.86 20.39
N LYS A 4 5.68 3.05 19.69
CA LYS A 4 5.77 3.99 18.57
C LYS A 4 5.08 3.38 17.35
N ILE A 5 3.96 3.98 16.97
CA ILE A 5 3.23 3.64 15.75
C ILE A 5 4.05 4.12 14.55
N GLU A 6 4.33 3.19 13.63
CA GLU A 6 4.95 3.45 12.34
C GLU A 6 3.89 3.89 11.33
N VAL A 7 3.95 5.15 10.91
CA VAL A 7 3.09 5.64 9.82
C VAL A 7 3.68 5.18 8.49
N ILE A 8 2.89 4.46 7.71
CA ILE A 8 3.25 4.00 6.36
C ILE A 8 2.32 4.68 5.36
N GLY A 9 2.85 5.68 4.66
CA GLY A 9 2.17 6.37 3.57
C GLY A 9 2.25 5.57 2.28
N ILE A 10 1.12 5.27 1.66
CA ILE A 10 1.06 4.48 0.43
C ILE A 10 0.08 5.13 -0.56
N ASP A 11 0.59 5.48 -1.73
CA ASP A 11 -0.22 5.90 -2.87
C ASP A 11 -0.52 4.68 -3.77
N HIS A 12 -1.77 4.21 -3.69
CA HIS A 12 -2.27 3.08 -4.48
C HIS A 12 -2.73 3.55 -5.86
N GLY A 13 -1.82 3.55 -6.82
CA GLY A 13 -2.13 3.81 -8.23
C GLY A 13 -2.51 2.55 -9.01
N TRP A 14 -3.29 2.72 -10.08
CA TRP A 14 -3.65 1.61 -10.98
C TRP A 14 -2.48 1.04 -11.76
N SER A 15 -1.45 1.84 -12.01
CA SER A 15 -0.21 1.41 -12.67
C SER A 15 0.94 1.12 -11.72
N GLY A 16 0.97 1.82 -10.58
CA GLY A 16 2.11 1.83 -9.69
C GLY A 16 1.71 2.10 -8.25
N MET A 17 2.42 1.44 -7.36
CA MET A 17 2.42 1.64 -5.93
C MET A 17 3.59 2.55 -5.57
N LYS A 18 3.34 3.55 -4.74
CA LYS A 18 4.36 4.50 -4.30
C LYS A 18 4.33 4.66 -2.79
N THR A 19 5.49 4.64 -2.16
CA THR A 19 5.72 5.08 -0.78
C THR A 19 6.73 6.22 -0.80
N VAL A 20 7.16 6.69 0.36
CA VAL A 20 8.16 7.76 0.43
C VAL A 20 9.54 7.29 -0.09
N HIS A 21 9.87 6.00 0.02
CA HIS A 21 11.17 5.48 -0.44
C HIS A 21 11.10 4.61 -1.70
N GLU A 22 9.93 4.07 -2.06
CA GLU A 22 9.84 3.02 -3.08
C GLU A 22 8.76 3.32 -4.11
N VAL A 23 9.04 2.93 -5.35
CA VAL A 23 8.10 2.96 -6.47
C VAL A 23 8.16 1.61 -7.17
N PHE A 24 7.02 0.96 -7.32
CA PHE A 24 6.94 -0.33 -8.01
C PHE A 24 5.62 -0.48 -8.74
N THR A 25 5.60 -1.29 -9.80
CA THR A 25 4.39 -1.55 -10.59
C THR A 25 3.30 -2.17 -9.72
N SER A 26 2.03 -1.83 -9.98
CA SER A 26 0.85 -2.44 -9.32
C SER A 26 0.63 -3.91 -9.72
N GLY A 27 1.63 -4.60 -10.25
CA GLY A 27 1.55 -6.00 -10.65
C GLY A 27 1.60 -6.94 -9.45
N CYS A 28 0.63 -7.84 -9.34
CA CYS A 28 0.60 -8.91 -8.36
C CYS A 28 0.17 -10.21 -9.06
N LYS A 29 1.03 -11.24 -8.99
CA LYS A 29 0.74 -12.55 -9.59
C LYS A 29 0.93 -13.65 -8.55
N GLU A 30 -0.15 -14.35 -8.22
CA GLU A 30 -0.08 -15.58 -7.41
C GLU A 30 0.64 -16.69 -8.18
N ILE A 31 1.53 -17.42 -7.50
CA ILE A 31 2.24 -18.59 -8.01
C ILE A 31 2.16 -19.74 -7.00
N SER A 32 2.12 -20.97 -7.52
CA SER A 32 1.88 -22.17 -6.72
C SER A 32 3.13 -22.77 -6.09
N THR A 33 4.32 -22.40 -6.56
CA THR A 33 5.61 -22.93 -6.09
C THR A 33 6.56 -21.81 -5.72
N GLU A 34 7.41 -22.05 -4.72
CA GLU A 34 8.47 -21.11 -4.35
C GLU A 34 9.46 -20.99 -5.53
N PRO A 35 9.65 -19.79 -6.10
CA PRO A 35 10.60 -19.58 -7.18
C PRO A 35 12.03 -19.53 -6.65
N ALA A 36 13.00 -19.90 -7.48
CA ALA A 36 14.42 -19.78 -7.14
C ALA A 36 14.85 -18.34 -6.83
N PHE A 37 14.22 -17.35 -7.48
CA PHE A 37 14.46 -15.93 -7.26
C PHE A 37 13.40 -15.32 -6.35
N THR A 38 13.83 -14.82 -5.19
CA THR A 38 12.95 -14.27 -4.15
C THR A 38 12.79 -12.76 -4.17
N GLU A 39 13.42 -12.08 -5.11
CA GLU A 39 13.25 -10.62 -5.28
C GLU A 39 11.77 -10.29 -5.51
N ASN A 40 11.24 -9.30 -4.78
CA ASN A 40 9.82 -8.93 -4.80
C ASN A 40 8.85 -10.12 -4.63
N LEU A 41 9.27 -11.17 -3.92
CA LEU A 41 8.43 -12.31 -3.60
C LEU A 41 7.79 -12.09 -2.23
N LEU A 42 6.47 -12.07 -2.19
CA LEU A 42 5.67 -12.09 -0.97
C LEU A 42 5.14 -13.50 -0.74
N GLU A 43 5.25 -14.00 0.48
CA GLU A 43 4.61 -15.21 0.97
C GLU A 43 3.56 -14.83 2.01
N PHE A 44 2.32 -15.25 1.78
CA PHE A 44 1.22 -14.99 2.71
C PHE A 44 0.16 -16.09 2.62
N GLY A 45 -0.26 -16.61 3.78
CA GLY A 45 -1.30 -17.65 3.84
C GLY A 45 -0.94 -18.95 3.11
N GLY A 46 0.35 -19.31 3.07
CA GLY A 46 0.85 -20.50 2.36
C GLY A 46 0.90 -20.37 0.83
N LYS A 47 0.73 -19.15 0.31
CA LYS A 47 0.80 -18.83 -1.12
C LYS A 47 1.92 -17.84 -1.40
N TYR A 48 2.40 -17.85 -2.64
CA TYR A 48 3.43 -16.94 -3.12
C TYR A 48 2.87 -15.93 -4.12
N TYR A 49 3.34 -14.70 -4.03
CA TYR A 49 2.93 -13.59 -4.87
C TYR A 49 4.16 -12.86 -5.41
N LYS A 50 4.30 -12.81 -6.74
CA LYS A 50 5.31 -11.98 -7.39
C LYS A 50 4.79 -10.56 -7.50
N ILE A 51 5.45 -9.64 -6.81
CA ILE A 51 5.11 -8.22 -6.73
C ILE A 51 5.90 -7.44 -7.79
N GLY A 52 5.31 -6.37 -8.32
CA GLY A 52 5.98 -5.49 -9.29
C GLY A 52 6.08 -6.07 -10.70
N SER A 53 5.32 -7.14 -11.01
CA SER A 53 5.27 -7.74 -12.35
C SER A 53 4.50 -6.84 -13.34
N ARG A 54 3.91 -7.42 -14.41
CA ARG A 54 3.05 -6.68 -15.35
C ARG A 54 1.92 -5.95 -14.59
N ARG A 55 1.63 -4.72 -15.00
CA ARG A 55 0.50 -3.90 -14.52
C ARG A 55 -0.79 -4.73 -14.52
N LEU A 56 -1.56 -4.63 -13.44
CA LEU A 56 -2.88 -5.26 -13.36
C LEU A 56 -3.84 -4.58 -14.33
N GLU A 57 -4.77 -5.36 -14.85
CA GLU A 57 -5.94 -4.81 -15.53
C GLU A 57 -6.74 -3.95 -14.55
N VAL A 58 -7.22 -2.80 -15.03
CA VAL A 58 -8.05 -1.92 -14.22
C VAL A 58 -9.39 -2.63 -13.98
N LYS A 59 -9.73 -2.79 -12.71
CA LYS A 59 -11.00 -3.40 -12.28
C LYS A 59 -11.97 -2.33 -11.84
N ASP A 60 -13.20 -2.78 -11.57
CA ASP A 60 -14.23 -1.94 -10.98
C ASP A 60 -13.71 -1.28 -9.73
N THR A 61 -13.18 -1.98 -8.73
CA THR A 61 -12.59 -1.36 -7.53
C THR A 61 -11.26 -1.99 -7.16
N LYS A 62 -10.50 -1.34 -6.26
CA LYS A 62 -9.24 -1.91 -5.74
C LYS A 62 -9.46 -3.07 -4.76
N VAL A 63 -10.69 -3.30 -4.34
CA VAL A 63 -11.06 -4.35 -3.39
C VAL A 63 -11.71 -5.56 -4.07
N THR A 64 -11.83 -5.55 -5.41
CA THR A 64 -12.41 -6.66 -6.18
C THR A 64 -11.68 -8.00 -5.95
N ASP A 65 -10.38 -7.96 -5.65
CA ASP A 65 -9.58 -9.13 -5.34
C ASP A 65 -8.53 -8.83 -4.26
N GLU A 66 -7.63 -9.79 -3.99
CA GLU A 66 -6.61 -9.71 -2.95
C GLU A 66 -5.32 -8.98 -3.39
N ASN A 67 -5.22 -8.52 -4.64
CA ASN A 67 -3.97 -8.00 -5.18
C ASN A 67 -3.50 -6.75 -4.43
N TYR A 68 -4.38 -5.78 -4.18
CA TYR A 68 -3.98 -4.57 -3.46
C TYR A 68 -3.65 -4.80 -1.99
N TYR A 69 -4.20 -5.85 -1.37
CA TYR A 69 -3.78 -6.28 -0.05
C TYR A 69 -2.33 -6.79 -0.08
N MET A 70 -2.00 -7.66 -1.05
CA MET A 70 -0.63 -8.16 -1.24
C MET A 70 0.35 -7.02 -1.56
N LEU A 71 -0.03 -6.11 -2.45
CA LEU A 71 0.77 -4.92 -2.77
C LEU A 71 0.98 -4.03 -1.54
N THR A 72 -0.02 -3.91 -0.67
CA THR A 72 0.09 -3.14 0.59
C THR A 72 1.06 -3.82 1.55
N LEU A 73 1.00 -5.13 1.74
CA LEU A 73 1.95 -5.86 2.59
C LEU A 73 3.38 -5.72 2.07
N ALA A 74 3.58 -5.81 0.75
CA ALA A 74 4.88 -5.60 0.13
C ALA A 74 5.41 -4.17 0.34
N ALA A 75 4.55 -3.15 0.18
CA ALA A 75 4.92 -1.76 0.46
C ALA A 75 5.32 -1.55 1.93
N VAL A 76 4.57 -2.14 2.86
CA VAL A 76 4.91 -2.10 4.30
C VAL A 76 6.25 -2.78 4.57
N ALA A 77 6.49 -3.98 4.03
CA ALA A 77 7.78 -4.65 4.21
C ALA A 77 8.95 -3.84 3.65
N LYS A 78 8.81 -3.26 2.46
CA LYS A 78 9.84 -2.41 1.87
C LYS A 78 10.18 -1.21 2.76
N GLU A 79 9.17 -0.51 3.27
CA GLU A 79 9.37 0.62 4.19
C GLU A 79 9.98 0.19 5.52
N LEU A 80 9.51 -0.91 6.11
CA LEU A 80 10.05 -1.42 7.37
C LEU A 80 11.51 -1.90 7.21
N LYS A 81 11.85 -2.52 6.09
CA LYS A 81 13.23 -2.93 5.75
C LYS A 81 14.18 -1.75 5.77
N ILE A 82 13.81 -0.65 5.10
CA ILE A 82 14.59 0.60 5.08
C ILE A 82 14.75 1.19 6.49
N ARG A 83 13.71 1.07 7.31
CA ARG A 83 13.71 1.51 8.71
C ARG A 83 14.41 0.53 9.67
N GLY A 84 14.93 -0.60 9.17
CA GLY A 84 15.57 -1.63 9.99
C GLY A 84 14.63 -2.37 10.94
N LYS A 85 13.34 -2.46 10.62
CA LYS A 85 12.30 -3.07 11.46
C LYS A 85 11.70 -4.32 10.80
N LYS A 86 11.38 -5.31 11.63
CA LYS A 86 10.65 -6.53 11.24
C LYS A 86 9.32 -6.69 11.96
N THR A 87 9.23 -6.10 13.16
CA THR A 87 8.01 -6.05 13.96
C THR A 87 7.61 -4.61 14.21
N ALA A 88 6.35 -4.26 13.95
CA ALA A 88 5.87 -2.90 14.12
C ALA A 88 4.34 -2.82 14.31
N HIS A 89 3.91 -1.86 15.12
CA HIS A 89 2.54 -1.34 15.08
C HIS A 89 2.47 -0.31 13.95
N VAL A 90 1.59 -0.48 12.98
CA VAL A 90 1.52 0.36 11.78
C VAL A 90 0.19 1.09 11.69
N LEU A 91 0.26 2.34 11.26
CA LEU A 91 -0.90 3.08 10.75
C LEU A 91 -0.73 3.22 9.24
N LEU A 92 -1.70 2.70 8.49
CA LEU A 92 -1.72 2.81 7.03
C LEU A 92 -2.36 4.13 6.63
N ALA A 93 -1.58 5.04 6.05
CA ALA A 93 -2.07 6.29 5.46
C ALA A 93 -2.13 6.13 3.95
N VAL A 94 -3.31 5.84 3.40
CA VAL A 94 -3.47 5.34 2.03
C VAL A 94 -4.27 6.30 1.15
N GLY A 95 -4.01 6.26 -0.16
CA GLY A 95 -4.66 7.13 -1.15
C GLY A 95 -5.73 6.43 -2.00
N LEU A 96 -6.85 7.11 -2.25
CA LEU A 96 -7.79 6.78 -3.32
C LEU A 96 -7.98 7.98 -4.28
N PRO A 97 -8.23 7.73 -5.59
CA PRO A 97 -8.54 8.80 -6.52
C PRO A 97 -9.70 9.66 -6.01
N LEU A 98 -9.60 10.98 -6.17
CA LEU A 98 -10.58 11.93 -5.64
C LEU A 98 -12.02 11.59 -6.07
N THR A 99 -12.22 11.20 -7.33
CA THR A 99 -13.54 10.85 -7.89
C THR A 99 -14.15 9.59 -7.30
N ARG A 100 -13.33 8.72 -6.67
CA ARG A 100 -13.73 7.42 -6.12
C ARG A 100 -13.71 7.39 -4.60
N PHE A 101 -13.12 8.42 -3.98
CA PHE A 101 -12.90 8.48 -2.54
C PHE A 101 -14.18 8.34 -1.73
N GLY A 102 -15.24 9.05 -2.11
CA GLY A 102 -16.53 9.02 -1.39
C GLY A 102 -17.14 7.62 -1.34
N ASP A 103 -17.12 6.93 -2.47
CA ASP A 103 -17.80 5.64 -2.63
C ASP A 103 -16.95 4.47 -2.10
N GLU A 104 -15.63 4.50 -2.29
CA GLU A 104 -14.76 3.36 -1.97
C GLU A 104 -14.08 3.42 -0.60
N LYS A 105 -14.07 4.56 0.07
CA LYS A 105 -13.32 4.73 1.33
C LYS A 105 -13.67 3.65 2.36
N LYS A 106 -14.96 3.41 2.60
CA LYS A 106 -15.41 2.47 3.64
C LYS A 106 -14.95 1.05 3.36
N ASP A 107 -15.12 0.61 2.13
CA ASP A 107 -14.75 -0.74 1.70
C ASP A 107 -13.23 -0.91 1.70
N PHE A 108 -12.49 0.12 1.30
CA PHE A 108 -11.03 0.09 1.30
C PHE A 108 -10.44 0.03 2.72
N VAL A 109 -11.01 0.77 3.67
CA VAL A 109 -10.67 0.64 5.10
C VAL A 109 -10.91 -0.79 5.56
N SER A 110 -12.12 -1.31 5.38
CA SER A 110 -12.50 -2.68 5.79
C SER A 110 -11.56 -3.73 5.19
N TYR A 111 -11.25 -3.59 3.90
CA TYR A 111 -10.37 -4.49 3.16
C TYR A 111 -8.93 -4.51 3.69
N LEU A 112 -8.35 -3.35 4.02
CA LEU A 112 -6.98 -3.28 4.56
C LEU A 112 -6.92 -3.63 6.06
N SER A 113 -7.98 -3.35 6.83
CA SER A 113 -8.05 -3.66 8.25
C SER A 113 -8.65 -5.04 8.56
N LYS A 114 -8.90 -5.89 7.54
CA LYS A 114 -9.54 -7.20 7.72
C LYS A 114 -8.79 -8.15 8.66
N LYS A 115 -7.48 -7.94 8.84
CA LYS A 115 -6.65 -8.61 9.84
C LYS A 115 -5.89 -7.56 10.64
N LYS A 116 -6.05 -7.57 11.97
CA LYS A 116 -5.34 -6.66 12.87
C LYS A 116 -3.89 -7.05 13.12
N GLU A 117 -3.59 -8.34 13.11
CA GLU A 117 -2.26 -8.89 13.31
C GLU A 117 -1.90 -9.75 12.09
N VAL A 118 -0.75 -9.49 11.49
CA VAL A 118 -0.37 -10.07 10.21
C VAL A 118 1.10 -10.49 10.22
N SER A 119 1.34 -11.78 9.99
CA SER A 119 2.67 -12.34 9.73
C SER A 119 2.80 -12.73 8.27
N PHE A 120 3.91 -12.35 7.64
CA PHE A 120 4.19 -12.63 6.24
C PHE A 120 5.70 -12.62 5.95
N THR A 121 6.12 -13.21 4.84
CA THR A 121 7.53 -13.19 4.40
C THR A 121 7.63 -12.32 3.15
N PHE A 122 8.60 -11.42 3.09
CA PHE A 122 8.94 -10.68 1.88
C PHE A 122 10.44 -10.78 1.62
N GLU A 123 10.83 -11.27 0.44
CA GLU A 123 12.23 -11.49 0.06
C GLU A 123 13.04 -12.31 1.08
N LYS A 124 12.45 -13.41 1.58
CA LYS A 124 12.99 -14.29 2.64
C LYS A 124 13.07 -13.67 4.05
N GLU A 125 12.63 -12.43 4.22
CA GLU A 125 12.57 -11.78 5.52
C GLU A 125 11.16 -11.86 6.10
N LYS A 126 11.03 -12.32 7.34
CA LYS A 126 9.76 -12.41 8.05
C LYS A 126 9.41 -11.07 8.69
N TYR A 127 8.18 -10.63 8.48
CA TYR A 127 7.59 -9.44 9.07
C TYR A 127 6.39 -9.83 9.92
N HIS A 128 6.19 -9.08 11.01
CA HIS A 128 5.07 -9.24 11.91
C HIS A 128 4.52 -7.87 12.29
N ILE A 129 3.33 -7.53 11.79
CA ILE A 129 2.76 -6.19 11.95
C ILE A 129 1.42 -6.23 12.68
N PHE A 130 1.15 -5.17 13.42
CA PHE A 130 -0.16 -4.87 14.00
C PHE A 130 -0.73 -3.66 13.26
N ILE A 131 -1.81 -3.85 12.50
CA ILE A 131 -2.51 -2.76 11.80
C ILE A 131 -3.42 -2.07 12.82
N GLU A 132 -2.93 -0.98 13.40
CA GLU A 132 -3.65 -0.21 14.41
C GLU A 132 -4.80 0.59 13.81
N ASN A 133 -4.57 1.18 12.64
CA ASN A 133 -5.57 1.98 11.95
C ASN A 133 -5.29 2.10 10.44
N VAL A 134 -6.33 2.41 9.67
CA VAL A 134 -6.27 2.72 8.24
C VAL A 134 -6.94 4.06 7.99
N CYS A 135 -6.15 5.06 7.61
CA CYS A 135 -6.61 6.39 7.23
C CYS A 135 -6.55 6.52 5.72
N VAL A 136 -7.70 6.70 5.08
CA VAL A 136 -7.78 6.92 3.63
C VAL A 136 -7.89 8.42 3.35
N TYR A 137 -7.08 8.90 2.42
CA TYR A 137 -7.05 10.29 1.98
C TYR A 137 -7.34 10.39 0.46
N PRO A 138 -8.00 11.47 0.02
CA PRO A 138 -8.13 11.75 -1.40
C PRO A 138 -6.75 12.08 -2.00
N GLN A 139 -6.38 11.33 -3.04
CA GLN A 139 -5.19 11.60 -3.87
C GLN A 139 -5.23 13.02 -4.43
N CYS A 140 -4.07 13.58 -4.76
CA CYS A 140 -3.86 14.98 -5.15
C CYS A 140 -4.07 16.00 -4.02
N TYR A 141 -5.15 15.91 -3.23
CA TYR A 141 -5.36 16.80 -2.08
C TYR A 141 -4.29 16.61 -1.01
N ALA A 142 -3.98 15.36 -0.66
CA ALA A 142 -2.93 15.04 0.29
C ALA A 142 -1.53 15.52 -0.14
N ALA A 143 -1.31 15.76 -1.44
CA ALA A 143 -0.03 16.21 -1.98
C ALA A 143 0.20 17.73 -1.85
N VAL A 144 -0.83 18.48 -1.44
CA VAL A 144 -0.75 19.95 -1.35
C VAL A 144 -1.20 20.52 -0.02
N ILE A 145 -1.77 19.71 0.86
CA ILE A 145 -2.37 20.19 2.11
C ILE A 145 -1.36 20.85 3.05
N ASP A 146 -0.10 20.42 3.00
CA ASP A 146 1.02 20.96 3.78
C ASP A 146 1.49 22.35 3.32
N ARG A 147 1.05 22.79 2.14
CA ARG A 147 1.40 24.06 1.51
C ARG A 147 0.18 24.87 1.04
N ILE A 148 -1.02 24.45 1.45
CA ILE A 148 -2.28 25.06 1.00
C ILE A 148 -2.40 26.51 1.44
N ASP A 149 -1.77 26.87 2.55
CA ASP A 149 -1.64 28.23 3.09
C ASP A 149 -0.85 29.17 2.18
N LYS A 150 -0.01 28.61 1.29
CA LYS A 150 0.80 29.37 0.32
C LYS A 150 0.09 29.55 -1.01
N PHE A 151 -1.08 28.95 -1.19
CA PHE A 151 -1.81 29.04 -2.45
C PHE A 151 -2.67 30.30 -2.49
N PRO A 152 -2.86 30.89 -3.69
CA PRO A 152 -3.87 31.92 -3.88
C PRO A 152 -5.26 31.33 -3.60
N GLU A 153 -6.27 32.21 -3.49
CA GLU A 153 -7.67 31.83 -3.22
C GLU A 153 -8.19 30.70 -4.14
N LYS A 154 -7.69 30.65 -5.38
CA LYS A 154 -7.97 29.56 -6.33
C LYS A 154 -6.68 29.03 -6.91
N GLN A 155 -6.43 27.74 -6.68
CA GLN A 155 -5.33 27.00 -7.29
C GLN A 155 -5.88 25.75 -7.97
N LEU A 156 -5.48 25.53 -9.22
CA LEU A 156 -5.72 24.27 -9.92
C LEU A 156 -4.51 23.36 -9.73
N VAL A 157 -4.77 22.12 -9.31
CA VAL A 157 -3.76 21.07 -9.20
C VAL A 157 -4.22 19.90 -10.08
N VAL A 158 -3.35 19.44 -10.97
CA VAL A 158 -3.67 18.38 -11.93
C VAL A 158 -2.69 17.23 -11.69
N ASP A 159 -3.22 16.11 -11.20
CA ASP A 159 -2.47 14.86 -11.09
C ASP A 159 -2.70 14.04 -12.37
N ILE A 160 -1.65 13.85 -13.16
CA ILE A 160 -1.69 13.12 -14.43
C ILE A 160 -1.16 11.71 -14.20
N GLY A 161 -2.09 10.78 -14.00
CA GLY A 161 -1.80 9.34 -13.96
C GLY A 161 -1.58 8.73 -15.35
N SER A 162 -1.07 7.50 -15.37
CA SER A 162 -0.76 6.71 -16.57
C SER A 162 -1.88 5.82 -17.10
#